data_AF-A0A517W606-F1
#
_entry.id   AF-A0A517W606-F1
#
_cell.length_a   1.000
_cell.length_b   1.000
_cell.length_c   1.000
_cell.angle_alpha   90.00
_cell.angle_beta   90.00
_cell.angle_gamma   90.00
#
_symmetry.space_group_name_H-M   'P 1'
#
loop_
_entity.id
_entity.type
_entity.pdbx_description
1 polymer ?
#
loop_
_entity_poly.entity_id
_entity_poly.type
_entity_poly.pdbx_seq_one_letter_code
_entity_poly.pdbx_strand_id
1 'polypeptide(L)' 'MDDSQLTEYAAYWGDEAEEFLLVSSGADLNDLSDCLIFHKESRCYDVIEDNEVSLEVKNRMREAGVPVVHMDELNKPDG' A
#
# COMPACT_ATOMS: atom_id res chain seq x y z
N MET A 1 8.62 9.89 -15.25
CA MET A 1 8.73 9.42 -13.87
C MET A 1 10.20 9.42 -13.51
N ASP A 2 10.58 10.23 -12.54
CA ASP A 2 11.94 10.28 -12.01
C ASP A 2 12.14 9.12 -11.05
N ASP A 3 13.04 8.20 -11.38
CA ASP A 3 13.30 6.97 -10.62
C ASP A 3 13.73 7.25 -9.17
N SER A 4 14.21 8.47 -8.92
CA SER A 4 14.61 8.97 -7.59
C SER A 4 13.45 8.99 -6.59
N GLN A 5 12.23 9.31 -7.01
CA GLN A 5 11.07 9.33 -6.10
C GLN A 5 10.60 7.92 -5.76
N LEU A 6 10.68 6.97 -6.70
CA LEU A 6 10.34 5.58 -6.40
C LEU A 6 11.38 4.92 -5.48
N THR A 7 12.62 5.40 -5.53
CA THR A 7 13.70 4.87 -4.68
C THR A 7 13.41 5.09 -3.18
N GLU A 8 12.74 6.19 -2.81
CA GLU A 8 12.40 6.46 -1.41
C GLU A 8 11.34 5.48 -0.87
N TYR A 9 10.48 4.97 -1.75
CA TYR A 9 9.42 4.01 -1.42
C TYR A 9 9.83 2.55 -1.65
N ALA A 10 11.05 2.29 -2.15
CA ALA A 10 11.49 0.95 -2.51
C ALA A 10 11.45 -0.05 -1.35
N ALA A 11 11.51 0.44 -0.12
CA ALA A 11 11.28 -0.36 1.09
C ALA A 11 9.89 -1.04 1.10
N TYR A 12 8.85 -0.38 0.60
CA TYR A 12 7.46 -0.81 0.71
C TYR A 12 7.16 -2.10 -0.08
N TRP A 13 7.94 -2.39 -1.12
CA TRP A 13 7.88 -3.63 -1.90
C TRP A 13 9.21 -4.40 -1.90
N GLY A 14 10.14 -4.00 -1.04
CA GLY A 14 11.45 -4.59 -0.87
C GLY A 14 11.52 -5.50 0.35
N ASP A 15 12.57 -5.31 1.16
CA ASP A 15 12.81 -6.12 2.36
C ASP A 15 11.73 -5.91 3.43
N GLU A 16 11.18 -4.69 3.51
CA GLU A 16 10.16 -4.31 4.49
C GLU A 16 8.73 -4.53 3.98
N ALA A 17 8.55 -5.10 2.78
CA ALA A 17 7.23 -5.28 2.16
C ALA A 17 6.25 -6.05 3.06
N GLU A 18 6.77 -6.99 3.84
CA GLU A 18 5.98 -7.74 4.79
C GLU A 18 5.35 -6.88 5.87
N GLU A 19 5.91 -5.71 6.20
CA GLU A 19 5.43 -4.76 7.23
C GLU A 19 4.35 -3.81 6.73
N PHE A 20 4.10 -3.80 5.43
CA PHE A 20 3.07 -2.98 4.82
C PHE A 20 1.86 -3.81 4.38
N LEU A 21 0.72 -3.13 4.26
CA LEU A 21 -0.52 -3.64 3.70
C LEU A 21 -1.09 -2.61 2.74
N LEU A 22 -1.73 -3.09 1.68
CA LEU A 22 -2.53 -2.24 0.81
C LEU A 22 -3.97 -2.27 1.32
N VAL A 23 -4.53 -1.11 1.58
CA VAL A 23 -5.85 -0.96 2.18
C VAL A 23 -6.78 -0.28 1.20
N SER A 24 -7.66 -1.04 0.58
CA SER A 24 -8.70 -0.49 -0.29
C SER A 24 -9.79 0.14 0.57
N SER A 25 -10.10 1.41 0.29
CA SER A 25 -11.31 2.08 0.78
C SER A 25 -12.51 1.81 -0.14
N GLY A 26 -12.26 1.49 -1.41
CA GLY A 26 -13.25 1.16 -2.42
C GLY A 26 -13.71 -0.30 -2.39
N ALA A 27 -14.90 -0.53 -2.96
CA ALA A 27 -15.49 -1.87 -3.12
C ALA A 27 -14.65 -2.79 -4.03
N ASP A 28 -13.86 -2.23 -4.93
CA ASP A 28 -13.01 -2.97 -5.87
C ASP A 28 -11.57 -3.08 -5.35
N LEU A 29 -11.22 -4.24 -4.79
CA LEU A 29 -9.84 -4.54 -4.35
C LEU A 29 -8.81 -4.60 -5.50
N ASN A 30 -9.27 -4.58 -6.75
CA ASN A 30 -8.39 -4.49 -7.92
C ASN A 30 -8.07 -3.04 -8.29
N ASP A 31 -8.82 -2.07 -7.79
CA ASP A 31 -8.53 -0.66 -8.00
C ASP A 31 -7.51 -0.18 -6.97
N LEU A 32 -6.26 -0.09 -7.40
CA LEU A 32 -5.17 0.42 -6.56
C LEU A 32 -5.21 1.94 -6.41
N SER A 33 -6.04 2.64 -7.20
CA SER A 33 -6.16 4.10 -7.11
C SER A 33 -6.74 4.50 -5.76
N ASP A 34 -7.77 3.79 -5.30
CA ASP A 34 -8.42 4.01 -3.98
C ASP A 34 -7.75 3.24 -2.81
N CYS A 35 -6.62 2.57 -3.08
CA CYS A 35 -5.86 1.89 -2.04
C CYS A 35 -4.93 2.86 -1.28
N LEU A 36 -4.74 2.61 0.01
CA LEU A 36 -3.81 3.32 0.88
C LEU A 36 -2.72 2.35 1.36
N ILE A 37 -1.53 2.87 1.66
CA ILE A 37 -0.45 2.06 2.19
C ILE A 37 -0.56 2.12 3.72
N PHE A 38 -0.67 0.98 4.37
CA PHE A 38 -0.77 0.89 5.82
C PHE A 38 0.46 0.20 6.39
N HIS A 39 1.13 0.88 7.30
CA HIS A 39 2.27 0.33 8.03
C HIS A 39 1.77 -0.39 9.29
N LYS A 40 1.94 -1.72 9.34
CA LYS A 40 1.42 -2.55 10.44
C LYS A 40 2.04 -2.20 11.79
N GLU A 41 3.35 -1.98 11.81
CA GLU A 41 4.09 -1.71 13.05
C GLU A 41 3.69 -0.37 13.67
N SER A 42 3.70 0.71 12.87
CA SER A 42 3.32 2.05 13.34
C SER A 42 1.81 2.27 13.41
N ARG A 43 1.01 1.41 12.76
CA ARG A 43 -0.44 1.56 12.57
C ARG A 43 -0.82 2.91 11.93
N CYS A 44 0.00 3.36 10.99
CA CYS A 44 -0.19 4.61 10.26
C CYS A 44 -0.43 4.35 8.77
N TYR A 45 -1.09 5.30 8.13
CA TYR A 45 -1.31 5.29 6.68
C TYR A 45 -0.30 6.23 6.02
N ASP A 46 0.41 5.69 5.05
CA ASP A 46 1.28 6.44 4.15
C ASP A 46 0.46 6.89 2.94
N VAL A 47 0.46 8.21 2.72
CA VAL A 47 -0.27 8.85 1.63
C VAL A 47 0.76 9.52 0.73
N ILE A 48 0.90 8.99 -0.48
CA ILE A 48 1.74 9.57 -1.52
C ILE A 48 0.88 10.58 -2.29
N GLU A 49 1.24 11.87 -2.23
CA GLU A 49 0.48 12.96 -2.86
C GLU A 49 0.47 12.85 -4.39
N ASP A 50 1.55 12.35 -4.98
CA ASP A 50 1.66 12.15 -6.41
C ASP A 50 0.92 10.88 -6.85
N ASN A 51 -0.15 11.05 -7.62
CA ASN A 51 -1.03 9.94 -7.99
C ASN A 51 -0.35 8.91 -8.91
N GLU A 52 0.57 9.36 -9.77
CA GLU A 52 1.31 8.47 -10.67
C GLU A 52 2.32 7.63 -9.89
N VAL A 53 3.08 8.25 -8.98
CA VAL A 53 4.01 7.54 -8.08
C VAL A 53 3.23 6.59 -7.17
N SER A 54 2.15 7.07 -6.56
CA SER A 54 1.28 6.29 -5.68
C SER A 54 0.80 4.99 -6.33
N LEU A 55 0.31 5.07 -7.56
CA LEU A 55 -0.18 3.91 -8.30
C LEU A 55 0.94 2.92 -8.65
N GLU A 56 2.11 3.43 -9.05
CA GLU A 56 3.28 2.59 -9.35
C GLU A 56 3.77 1.86 -8.08
N VAL A 57 3.93 2.58 -6.96
CA VAL A 57 4.33 1.99 -5.67
C VAL A 57 3.39 0.86 -5.28
N LYS A 58 2.07 1.09 -5.32
CA LYS A 58 1.07 0.06 -4.97
C LYS A 58 1.12 -1.13 -5.93
N ASN A 59 1.37 -0.91 -7.22
CA ASN A 59 1.57 -2.01 -8.17
C ASN A 59 2.80 -2.84 -7.80
N ARG A 60 3.94 -2.20 -7.50
CA ARG A 60 5.15 -2.90 -7.07
C ARG A 60 4.94 -3.68 -5.78
N MET A 61 4.24 -3.10 -4.81
CA MET A 61 3.87 -3.79 -3.57
C MET A 61 3.03 -5.03 -3.86
N ARG A 62 2.02 -4.91 -4.72
CA ARG A 62 1.20 -6.05 -5.15
C ARG A 62 2.03 -7.13 -5.86
N GLU A 63 2.95 -6.73 -6.74
CA GLU A 63 3.86 -7.66 -7.43
C GLU A 63 4.85 -8.35 -6.47
N ALA A 64 5.28 -7.66 -5.42
CA ALA A 64 6.10 -8.22 -4.35
C ALA A 64 5.30 -9.16 -3.41
N GLY A 65 3.98 -9.22 -3.55
CA GLY A 65 3.10 -10.09 -2.77
C GLY A 65 2.50 -9.44 -1.53
N VAL A 66 2.55 -8.10 -1.42
CA VAL A 66 1.88 -7.36 -0.34
C VAL A 66 0.37 -7.59 -0.43
N PRO A 67 -0.30 -8.03 0.65
CA PRO A 67 -1.73 -8.30 0.61
C PRO A 67 -2.54 -7.02 0.51
N VAL A 68 -3.61 -7.09 -0.30
CA VAL A 68 -4.64 -6.04 -0.40
C VAL A 68 -5.82 -6.45 0.46
N VAL A 69 -6.17 -5.62 1.44
CA VAL A 69 -7.29 -5.81 2.38
C VAL A 69 -8.27 -4.65 2.27
N HIS A 70 -9.51 -4.86 2.65
CA HIS A 70 -10.49 -3.78 2.72
C HIS A 70 -10.35 -3.03 4.06
N MET A 71 -10.57 -1.72 4.07
CA MET A 71 -10.52 -0.90 5.30
C MET A 71 -11.43 -1.42 6.42
N ASP A 72 -12.55 -2.04 6.03
CA ASP A 72 -13.51 -2.67 6.95
C ASP A 72 -12.91 -3.87 7.70
N GLU A 73 -12.04 -4.64 7.03
CA GLU A 73 -11.35 -5.80 7.62
C GLU A 73 -10.32 -5.37 8.67
N LEU A 74 -9.70 -4.20 8.46
CA LEU A 74 -8.71 -3.63 9.37
C LEU A 74 -9.28 -3.24 10.75
N ASN A 75 -10.58 -2.96 10.80
CA ASN A 75 -11.29 -2.56 12.02
C ASN A 75 -12.02 -3.72 12.71
N LYS A 76 -12.03 -4.92 12.10
CA LYS A 76 -12.60 -6.09 12.77
C LYS A 76 -11.57 -6.58 13.80
N PRO A 77 -11.89 -6.56 15.11
CA PRO A 77 -11.08 -7.32 16.05
C PRO A 77 -11.19 -8.79 15.64
N ASP A 78 -10.06 -9.49 15.57
CA ASP A 78 -10.02 -10.96 15.47
C ASP A 78 -11.13 -11.53 16.37
N GLY A 79 -12.14 -12.14 15.73
CA GLY A 79 -13.33 -12.70 16.38
C GLY A 79 -13.14 -14.15 16.76
#